data_AF-A0A8R1I703-F1
#
_entry.id   AF-A0A8R1I703-F1
#
_cell.length_a   1.000
_cell.length_b   1.000
_cell.length_c   1.000
_cell.angle_alpha   90.00
_cell.angle_beta   90.00
_cell.angle_gamma   90.00
#
_symmetry.space_group_name_H-M   'P 1'
#
loop_
_entity.id
_entity.type
_entity.pdbx_description
1 polymer ?
#
loop_
_entity_poly.entity_id
_entity_poly.type
_entity_poly.pdbx_seq_one_letter_code
_entity_poly.pdbx_strand_id
1 'polypeptide(L)'
;MRDSVHRPTIKHLLKRGMRSSDVSRTLGILDSTVRNVSVAQLFKKYGSSSERPKAGRPRTVNTRRIRGVIKRKINRNNGVSLNKVAEELKIGRRTVQRIVKDDFKLNSYKLAHGQ
;
A
#
# COMPACT_ATOMS: atom_id res chain seq x y z
N MET A 1 8.85 -9.61 -6.34
CA MET A 1 9.38 -10.34 -5.17
C MET A 1 9.14 -11.82 -5.43
N ARG A 2 10.12 -12.69 -5.22
CA ARG A 2 9.89 -14.14 -5.31
C ARG A 2 9.25 -14.59 -4.00
N ASP A 3 8.08 -15.23 -4.08
CA ASP A 3 7.47 -15.85 -2.91
C ASP A 3 8.36 -17.01 -2.41
N SER A 4 8.39 -17.24 -1.10
CA SER A 4 9.11 -18.39 -0.54
C SER A 4 8.58 -19.71 -1.10
N VAL A 5 9.51 -20.54 -1.59
CA VAL A 5 9.26 -21.85 -2.24
C VAL A 5 8.45 -22.79 -1.33
N HIS A 6 8.61 -22.68 -0.01
CA HIS A 6 7.98 -23.59 0.94
C HIS A 6 6.56 -23.16 1.37
N ARG A 7 6.15 -21.90 1.17
CA ARG A 7 4.81 -21.41 1.55
C ARG A 7 3.64 -22.18 0.92
N PRO A 8 3.63 -22.52 -0.39
CA PRO A 8 2.54 -23.30 -0.97
C PRO A 8 2.45 -24.69 -0.35
N THR A 9 3.59 -25.35 -0.11
CA THR A 9 3.66 -26.66 0.52
C THR A 9 3.16 -26.61 1.97
N ILE A 10 3.64 -25.67 2.79
CA ILE A 10 3.14 -25.46 4.17
C ILE A 10 1.62 -25.27 4.17
N LYS A 11 1.09 -24.45 3.26
CA LYS A 11 -0.36 -24.22 3.12
C LYS A 11 -1.13 -25.48 2.78
N HIS A 12 -0.61 -26.32 1.89
CA HIS A 12 -1.24 -27.58 1.54
C HIS A 12 -1.28 -28.54 2.73
N LEU A 13 -0.18 -28.69 3.45
CA LEU A 13 -0.08 -29.61 4.59
C LEU A 13 -0.96 -29.17 5.78
N LEU A 14 -1.02 -27.87 6.07
CA LEU A 14 -1.92 -27.32 7.09
C LEU A 14 -3.39 -27.52 6.71
N LYS A 15 -3.76 -27.34 5.44
CA LYS A 15 -5.13 -27.62 4.95
C LYS A 15 -5.51 -29.10 5.06
N ARG A 16 -4.54 -30.00 4.95
CA ARG A 16 -4.72 -31.45 5.15
C ARG A 16 -4.90 -31.81 6.63
N GLY A 17 -4.80 -30.85 7.55
CA GLY A 17 -5.00 -31.05 8.98
C GLY A 17 -3.73 -31.43 9.75
N MET A 18 -2.54 -31.35 9.14
CA MET A 18 -1.29 -31.58 9.87
C MET A 18 -1.03 -30.49 10.90
N ARG A 19 -0.49 -30.88 12.05
CA ARG A 19 -0.05 -29.93 13.09
C ARG A 19 1.20 -29.18 12.61
N SER A 20 1.33 -27.92 13.00
CA SER A 20 2.46 -27.06 12.61
C SER A 20 3.83 -27.67 12.95
N SER A 21 3.94 -28.37 14.08
CA SER A 21 5.14 -29.08 14.51
C SER A 21 5.55 -30.18 13.52
N ASP A 22 4.57 -30.91 13.01
CA ASP A 22 4.80 -32.04 12.11
C ASP A 22 5.17 -31.54 10.72
N VAL A 23 4.56 -30.44 10.28
CA VAL A 23 4.94 -29.73 9.06
C VAL A 23 6.37 -29.20 9.14
N SER A 24 6.77 -28.64 10.29
CA SER A 24 8.13 -28.16 10.54
C SER A 24 9.14 -29.29 10.44
N ARG A 25 8.88 -30.43 11.10
CA ARG A 25 9.73 -31.63 11.04
C ARG A 25 9.82 -32.23 9.64
N THR A 26 8.69 -32.32 8.94
CA THR A 26 8.61 -32.89 7.59
C THR A 26 9.38 -32.07 6.56
N LEU A 27 9.31 -30.74 6.66
CA LEU A 27 9.95 -29.84 5.71
C LEU A 27 11.35 -29.38 6.12
N GLY A 28 11.80 -29.68 7.35
CA GLY A 28 13.07 -29.21 7.89
C GLY A 28 13.12 -27.68 8.08
N ILE A 29 11.97 -27.03 8.31
CA ILE A 29 11.85 -25.56 8.40
C ILE A 29 11.59 -25.18 9.86
N LEU A 30 12.09 -24.03 10.30
CA LEU A 30 11.79 -23.49 11.63
C LEU A 30 10.28 -23.41 11.90
N ASP A 31 9.86 -23.89 13.08
CA ASP A 31 8.46 -23.89 13.55
C ASP A 31 7.83 -22.48 13.52
N SER A 32 8.62 -21.45 13.83
CA SER A 32 8.21 -20.04 13.74
C SER A 32 7.74 -19.64 12.33
N THR A 33 8.35 -20.19 11.28
CA THR A 33 7.96 -19.94 9.89
C THR A 33 6.61 -20.57 9.58
N VAL A 34 6.40 -21.81 10.02
CA VAL A 34 5.12 -22.53 9.83
C VAL A 34 4.00 -21.81 10.60
N ARG A 35 4.26 -21.39 11.84
CA ARG A 35 3.30 -20.59 12.64
C ARG A 35 2.99 -19.25 12.02
N ASN A 36 3.99 -18.51 11.51
CA ASN A 36 3.74 -17.24 10.84
C ASN A 36 2.86 -17.43 9.59
N VAL A 37 3.04 -18.52 8.86
CA VAL A 37 2.20 -18.88 7.71
C VAL A 37 0.79 -19.28 8.14
N SER A 38 0.63 -20.07 9.20
CA SER A 38 -0.69 -20.47 9.71
C SER A 38 -1.48 -19.27 10.26
N VAL A 39 -0.82 -18.40 11.04
CA VAL A 39 -1.35 -17.13 11.53
C VAL A 39 -1.77 -16.24 10.35
N ALA A 40 -0.90 -16.05 9.36
CA ALA A 40 -1.24 -15.29 8.16
C ALA A 40 -2.41 -15.89 7.37
N GLN A 41 -2.60 -17.20 7.40
CA GLN A 41 -3.75 -17.89 6.80
C GLN A 41 -5.04 -17.71 7.60
N LEU A 42 -4.97 -17.75 8.92
CA LEU A 42 -6.12 -17.54 9.81
C LEU A 42 -6.59 -16.08 9.72
N PHE A 43 -5.66 -15.13 9.67
CA PHE A 43 -5.93 -13.70 9.46
C PHE A 43 -6.14 -13.35 7.97
N LYS A 44 -6.65 -14.28 7.15
CA LYS A 44 -7.08 -14.01 5.77
C LYS A 44 -8.26 -13.06 5.74
N LYS A 45 -7.95 -11.79 5.94
CA LYS A 45 -8.81 -10.64 5.67
C LYS A 45 -8.68 -10.19 4.20
N TYR A 46 -7.72 -10.75 3.44
CA TYR A 46 -7.44 -10.37 2.05
C TYR A 46 -6.92 -11.59 1.26
N GLY A 47 -7.64 -12.01 0.22
CA GLY A 47 -7.58 -13.33 -0.41
C GLY A 47 -6.33 -13.74 -1.20
N SER A 48 -5.11 -13.28 -0.87
CA SER A 48 -3.88 -13.71 -1.57
C SER A 48 -2.94 -14.55 -0.69
N SER A 49 -2.34 -15.60 -1.26
CA SER A 49 -1.25 -16.38 -0.66
C SER A 49 0.14 -15.77 -0.81
N SER A 50 0.25 -14.69 -1.58
CA SER A 50 1.52 -13.99 -1.79
C SER A 50 2.05 -13.40 -0.49
N GLU A 51 3.37 -13.29 -0.39
CA GLU A 51 3.99 -12.56 0.71
C GLU A 51 3.53 -11.09 0.72
N ARG A 52 3.36 -10.54 1.93
CA ARG A 52 3.13 -9.09 2.05
C ARG A 52 4.43 -8.40 1.63
N PRO A 53 4.37 -7.36 0.76
CA PRO A 53 5.55 -6.57 0.48
C PRO A 53 6.09 -6.02 1.79
N LYS A 54 7.42 -6.04 1.94
CA LYS A 54 8.07 -5.44 3.11
C LYS A 54 7.62 -3.99 3.25
N ALA A 55 7.40 -3.56 4.49
CA ALA A 55 7.09 -2.16 4.75
C ALA A 55 8.26 -1.30 4.28
N GLY A 56 8.05 -0.55 3.21
CA GLY A 56 9.01 0.44 2.74
C GLY A 56 9.04 1.66 3.65
N ARG A 57 9.87 2.65 3.30
CA ARG A 57 9.92 3.92 4.03
C ARG A 57 8.52 4.58 4.03
N PRO A 58 8.00 5.00 5.21
CA PRO A 58 6.74 5.71 5.26
C PRO A 58 6.81 7.01 4.47
N ARG A 59 5.69 7.38 3.82
CA ARG A 59 5.59 8.65 3.09
C ARG A 59 5.63 9.81 4.08
N THR A 60 6.56 10.74 3.91
CA THR A 60 6.73 11.90 4.80
C THR A 60 5.90 13.11 4.37
N VAL A 61 5.91 13.42 3.06
CA VAL A 61 5.23 14.62 2.52
C VAL A 61 3.85 14.28 1.96
N ASN A 62 3.75 13.25 1.10
CA ASN A 62 2.46 12.80 0.54
C ASN A 62 1.71 11.90 1.55
N THR A 63 1.28 12.50 2.65
CA THR A 63 0.47 11.85 3.68
C THR A 63 -1.02 12.00 3.38
N ARG A 64 -1.85 11.14 3.99
CA ARG A 64 -3.33 11.24 3.89
C ARG A 64 -3.85 12.62 4.34
N ARG A 65 -3.25 13.19 5.39
CA ARG A 65 -3.62 14.51 5.92
C ARG A 65 -3.36 15.60 4.89
N ILE A 66 -2.16 15.64 4.31
CA ILE A 66 -1.78 16.63 3.28
C ILE A 66 -2.68 16.49 2.05
N ARG A 67 -2.94 15.26 1.58
CA ARG A 67 -3.91 15.04 0.49
C ARG A 67 -5.29 15.60 0.82
N GLY A 68 -5.79 15.38 2.03
CA GLY A 68 -7.07 15.93 2.47
C GLY A 68 -7.10 17.46 2.51
N VAL A 69 -5.99 18.11 2.86
CA VAL A 69 -5.89 19.59 2.84
C VAL A 69 -5.89 20.10 1.39
N ILE A 70 -5.06 19.53 0.51
CA ILE A 70 -4.99 19.92 -0.90
C ILE A 70 -6.35 19.74 -1.58
N LYS A 71 -7.01 18.58 -1.38
CA LYS A 71 -8.32 18.31 -1.97
C LYS A 71 -9.38 19.31 -1.52
N ARG A 72 -9.41 19.66 -0.23
CA ARG A 72 -10.33 20.69 0.29
C ARG A 72 -10.06 22.07 -0.32
N LYS A 73 -8.80 22.46 -0.51
CA LYS A 73 -8.46 23.75 -1.13
C LYS A 73 -8.90 23.84 -2.58
N ILE A 74 -8.62 22.80 -3.37
CA ILE A 74 -9.03 22.72 -4.78
C ILE A 74 -10.56 22.70 -4.90
N ASN A 75 -11.26 21.95 -4.04
CA ASN A 75 -12.73 21.90 -4.07
C ASN A 75 -13.37 23.26 -3.70
N ARG A 76 -12.72 24.04 -2.82
CA ARG A 76 -13.19 25.40 -2.47
C ARG A 76 -12.96 26.40 -3.61
N ASN A 77 -11.85 26.28 -4.32
CA ASN A 77 -11.51 27.13 -5.44
C ASN A 77 -10.74 26.31 -6.48
N ASN A 78 -11.43 25.87 -7.54
CA ASN A 78 -10.86 25.03 -8.59
C ASN A 78 -9.93 25.79 -9.55
N GLY A 79 -9.96 27.12 -9.53
CA GLY A 79 -9.03 27.99 -10.25
C GLY A 79 -7.73 28.29 -9.49
N VAL A 80 -7.56 27.74 -8.27
CA VAL A 80 -6.34 27.99 -7.48
C VAL A 80 -5.10 27.41 -8.16
N SER A 81 -4.02 28.18 -8.21
CA SER A 81 -2.75 27.68 -8.75
C SER A 81 -2.12 26.66 -7.80
N LEU A 82 -1.62 25.55 -8.37
CA LEU A 82 -0.91 24.53 -7.59
C LEU A 82 0.37 25.06 -6.94
N ASN A 83 0.97 26.12 -7.51
CA ASN A 83 2.13 26.78 -6.93
C ASN A 83 1.76 27.49 -5.61
N LYS A 84 0.63 28.21 -5.58
CA LYS A 84 0.15 28.88 -4.38
C LYS A 84 -0.17 27.88 -3.26
N VAL A 85 -0.76 26.74 -3.60
CA VAL A 85 -1.01 25.65 -2.62
C VAL A 85 0.30 25.06 -2.11
N ALA A 86 1.32 24.94 -2.96
CA ALA A 86 2.63 24.42 -2.60
C ALA A 86 3.38 25.36 -1.64
N GLU A 87 3.39 26.66 -1.92
CA GLU A 87 3.99 27.70 -1.07
C GLU A 87 3.33 27.74 0.31
N GLU A 88 1.99 27.75 0.36
CA GLU A 88 1.24 27.78 1.62
C GLU A 88 1.49 26.55 2.49
N LEU A 89 1.61 25.38 1.87
CA LEU A 89 1.90 24.13 2.58
C LEU A 89 3.40 23.90 2.83
N LYS A 90 4.28 24.79 2.32
CA LYS A 90 5.74 24.63 2.32
C LYS A 90 6.19 23.27 1.75
N ILE A 91 5.54 22.85 0.67
CA ILE A 91 5.82 21.58 -0.02
C ILE A 91 6.33 21.90 -1.43
N GLY A 92 7.24 21.06 -1.95
CA GLY A 92 7.69 21.21 -3.34
C GLY A 92 6.52 21.13 -4.33
N ARG A 93 6.45 22.09 -5.26
CA ARG A 93 5.42 22.17 -6.33
C ARG A 93 5.20 20.84 -7.05
N ARG A 94 6.28 20.13 -7.38
CA ARG A 94 6.22 18.83 -8.08
C ARG A 94 5.44 17.78 -7.28
N THR A 95 5.54 17.79 -5.96
CA THR A 95 4.80 16.86 -5.09
C THR A 95 3.30 17.15 -5.12
N VAL A 96 2.92 18.42 -5.03
CA VAL A 96 1.50 18.82 -5.14
C VAL A 96 0.94 18.43 -6.51
N GLN A 97 1.69 18.68 -7.59
CA GLN A 97 1.28 18.28 -8.95
C GLN A 97 1.07 16.77 -9.08
N ARG A 98 1.99 15.95 -8.54
CA ARG A 98 1.83 14.48 -8.55
C ARG A 98 0.63 14.03 -7.74
N ILE A 99 0.37 14.64 -6.59
CA ILE A 99 -0.83 14.32 -5.79
C ILE A 99 -2.10 14.60 -6.61
N VAL A 100 -2.19 15.78 -7.24
CA VAL A 100 -3.37 16.17 -7.99
C VAL A 100 -3.58 15.28 -9.22
N LYS A 101 -2.51 14.97 -9.95
CA LYS A 101 -2.58 14.13 -11.17
C LYS A 101 -2.76 12.64 -10.84
N ASP A 102 -1.93 12.10 -9.95
CA ASP A 102 -1.83 10.65 -9.73
C ASP A 102 -2.85 10.17 -8.69
N ASP A 103 -3.03 10.90 -7.59
CA ASP A 103 -3.94 10.51 -6.50
C ASP A 103 -5.38 11.02 -6.71
N PHE A 104 -5.57 12.23 -7.26
CA PHE A 104 -6.93 12.80 -7.46
C PHE A 104 -7.46 12.68 -8.89
N LYS A 105 -6.62 12.32 -9.86
CA LYS A 105 -6.99 12.19 -11.28
C LYS A 105 -7.62 13.46 -11.85
N LEU A 106 -7.19 14.63 -11.38
CA LEU A 106 -7.69 15.92 -11.86
C LEU A 106 -6.80 16.46 -12.98
N ASN A 107 -7.43 17.04 -14.00
CA ASN A 107 -6.77 17.77 -15.08
C ASN A 107 -6.58 19.24 -14.71
N SER A 108 -5.75 19.96 -15.48
CA SER A 108 -5.62 21.40 -15.29
C SER A 108 -6.93 22.11 -15.60
N TYR A 109 -7.19 23.19 -14.87
CA TYR A 109 -8.40 24.01 -15.04
C TYR A 109 -8.61 24.43 -16.51
N LYS A 110 -7.54 24.87 -17.16
CA LYS A 110 -7.55 25.28 -18.57
C LYS A 110 -7.99 24.17 -19.53
N LEU A 111 -7.44 22.96 -19.36
CA LEU A 111 -7.81 21.81 -20.20
C LEU A 111 -9.26 21.36 -19.96
N ALA A 112 -9.75 21.49 -18.72
CA ALA A 112 -11.14 21.12 -18.40
C ALA A 112 -12.17 22.13 -18.91
N HIS A 113 -11.80 23.42 -19.01
CA HIS A 113 -12.69 24.50 -19.41
C HIS A 113 -12.45 25.04 -20.83
N GLY A 114 -11.52 24.44 -21.60
CA GLY A 114 -11.30 24.78 -23.01
C GLY A 114 -10.70 26.18 -23.24
N GLN A 115 -9.88 26.67 -22.30
CA GLN A 115 -9.19 27.97 -22.37
C GLN A 115 -7.69 27.85 -22.63
#